data_AF-D2C876-F1
#
_entry.id   AF-D2C876-F1
#
_cell.length_a   1.000
_cell.length_b   1.000
_cell.length_c   1.000
_cell.angle_alpha   90.00
_cell.angle_beta   90.00
_cell.angle_gamma   90.00
#
_symmetry.space_group_name_H-M   'P 1'
#
loop_
_entity.id
_entity.type
_entity.pdbx_description
1 polymer ?
#
loop_
_entity_poly.entity_id
_entity_poly.type
_entity_poly.pdbx_seq_one_letter_code
_entity_poly.pdbx_strand_id
1 'polypeptide(L)'
;MFVIANLLRSIAVVLRTFIYVEIVSIVVSAIFSWTTPYYYHPVRRFFDALSSIVLNPIRRVVPPIGSVDISPMIAIFILMFLDGFLVQTLFDLAVRLS
;
A
#
# COMPACT_ATOMS: atom_id res chain seq x y z
N MET A 1 -28.17 -12.56 0.47
CA MET A 1 -28.78 -11.31 0.97
C MET A 1 -28.14 -10.12 0.26
N PHE A 2 -28.86 -9.50 -0.68
CA PHE A 2 -28.32 -8.44 -1.54
C PHE A 2 -27.68 -7.26 -0.77
N VAL A 3 -28.22 -6.89 0.40
CA VAL A 3 -27.68 -5.80 1.24
C VAL A 3 -26.26 -6.12 1.73
N ILE A 4 -26.04 -7.33 2.26
CA ILE A 4 -24.74 -7.75 2.78
C ILE A 4 -23.71 -7.86 1.64
N ALA A 5 -24.12 -8.39 0.48
CA ALA A 5 -23.27 -8.45 -0.70
C ALA A 5 -22.77 -7.06 -1.14
N ASN A 6 -23.67 -6.07 -1.22
CA ASN A 6 -23.31 -4.70 -1.59
C ASN A 6 -22.39 -4.04 -0.56
N LEU A 7 -22.59 -4.31 0.73
CA LEU A 7 -21.71 -3.82 1.79
C LEU A 7 -20.30 -4.38 1.64
N LEU A 8 -20.16 -5.71 1.52
CA LEU A 8 -18.84 -6.36 1.36
C LEU A 8 -18.12 -5.88 0.10
N ARG A 9 -18.84 -5.76 -1.03
CA ARG A 9 -18.29 -5.22 -2.28
C ARG A 9 -17.76 -3.81 -2.09
N SER A 10 -18.51 -2.94 -1.42
CA SER A 10 -18.10 -1.55 -1.19
C SER A 10 -16.85 -1.47 -0.30
N ILE A 11 -16.80 -2.28 0.75
CA ILE A 11 -15.62 -2.37 1.63
C ILE A 11 -14.40 -2.85 0.83
N ALA A 12 -14.56 -3.89 0.00
CA ALA A 12 -13.49 -4.40 -0.84
C ALA A 12 -12.94 -3.33 -1.81
N VAL A 13 -13.81 -2.53 -2.43
CA VAL A 13 -13.41 -1.43 -3.32
C VAL A 13 -12.60 -0.37 -2.57
N VAL A 14 -13.07 0.07 -1.41
CA VAL A 14 -12.37 1.09 -0.60
C VAL A 14 -11.00 0.57 -0.17
N LEU A 15 -10.92 -0.69 0.30
CA LEU A 15 -9.67 -1.31 0.73
C LEU A 15 -8.68 -1.47 -0.45
N ARG A 16 -9.16 -1.92 -1.61
CA ARG A 16 -8.36 -2.00 -2.85
C ARG A 16 -7.77 -0.65 -3.23
N THR A 17 -8.61 0.38 -3.19
CA THR A 17 -8.22 1.75 -3.56
C THR A 17 -7.13 2.25 -2.64
N PHE A 18 -7.29 2.06 -1.32
CA PHE A 18 -6.27 2.41 -0.34
C PHE A 18 -4.95 1.67 -0.60
N ILE A 19 -5.00 0.36 -0.84
CA ILE A 19 -3.82 -0.44 -1.15
C ILE A 19 -3.07 0.11 -2.38
N TYR A 20 -3.76 0.43 -3.47
CA TYR A 20 -3.11 0.98 -4.67
C TYR A 20 -2.54 2.38 -4.44
N VAL A 21 -3.22 3.23 -3.68
CA VAL A 21 -2.69 4.55 -3.30
C VAL A 21 -1.40 4.39 -2.51
N GLU A 22 -1.35 3.47 -1.55
CA GLU A 22 -0.14 3.20 -0.77
C GLU A 22 1.00 2.64 -1.64
N ILE A 23 0.73 1.67 -2.52
CA ILE A 23 1.74 1.13 -3.46
C ILE A 23 2.33 2.26 -4.31
N VAL A 24 1.49 3.10 -4.93
CA VAL A 24 1.97 4.22 -5.75
C VAL A 24 2.79 5.19 -4.90
N SER A 25 2.34 5.50 -3.69
CA SER A 25 3.05 6.43 -2.80
C SER A 25 4.42 5.91 -2.39
N ILE A 26 4.53 4.60 -2.08
CA ILE A 26 5.79 3.92 -1.77
C ILE A 26 6.71 3.94 -3.00
N VAL A 27 6.21 3.63 -4.19
CA VAL A 27 7.00 3.64 -5.42
C VAL A 27 7.54 5.05 -5.72
N VAL A 28 6.69 6.07 -5.63
CA VAL A 28 7.11 7.47 -5.86
C VAL A 28 8.14 7.92 -4.82
N SER A 29 7.92 7.61 -3.53
CA SER A 29 8.88 7.88 -2.46
C SER A 29 10.23 7.18 -2.70
N ALA A 30 10.21 5.90 -3.09
CA ALA A 30 11.41 5.13 -3.39
C ALA A 30 12.18 5.70 -4.59
N ILE A 31 11.49 6.07 -5.67
CA ILE A 31 12.10 6.74 -6.82
C ILE A 31 12.74 8.06 -6.39
N PHE A 32 12.03 8.90 -5.63
CA PHE A 32 12.56 10.18 -5.15
C PHE A 32 13.74 10.02 -4.20
N SER A 33 13.82 8.90 -3.48
CA SER A 33 14.96 8.60 -2.60
C SER A 33 16.27 8.36 -3.37
N TRP A 34 16.19 7.87 -4.61
CA TRP A 34 17.35 7.63 -5.47
C TRP A 34 17.71 8.83 -6.35
N THR A 35 16.83 9.82 -6.45
CA THR A 35 17.07 11.04 -7.25
C THR A 35 17.50 12.22 -6.37
N THR A 36 18.72 12.70 -6.59
CA THR A 36 19.37 13.80 -5.86
C THR A 36 18.62 15.14 -5.81
N PRO A 37 17.95 15.64 -6.87
CA PRO A 37 17.39 17.00 -6.84
C PRO A 37 16.14 17.18 -5.95
N TYR A 38 15.56 16.10 -5.43
CA TYR A 38 14.27 16.16 -4.73
C TYR A 38 14.36 16.17 -3.21
N TYR A 39 15.55 16.22 -2.60
CA TYR A 39 15.73 16.13 -1.13
C TYR A 39 14.82 17.07 -0.32
N TYR A 40 14.55 18.28 -0.82
CA TYR A 40 13.73 19.28 -0.10
C TYR A 40 12.40 19.62 -0.80
N HIS A 41 12.02 18.88 -1.84
CA HIS A 41 10.83 19.21 -2.63
C HIS A 41 9.53 18.86 -1.87
N PRO A 42 8.52 19.76 -1.82
CA PRO A 42 7.26 19.53 -1.10
C PRO A 42 6.54 18.25 -1.54
N VAL A 43 6.56 17.94 -2.84
CA VAL A 43 5.95 16.73 -3.40
C VAL A 43 6.61 15.46 -2.84
N ARG A 44 7.94 15.46 -2.66
CA ARG A 44 8.62 14.32 -2.02
C ARG A 44 8.13 14.14 -0.59
N ARG A 45 8.08 15.21 0.20
CA ARG A 45 7.60 15.14 1.60
C ARG A 45 6.17 14.62 1.69
N PHE A 46 5.31 14.97 0.73
CA PHE A 46 3.95 14.45 0.67
C PHE A 46 3.92 12.93 0.49
N PHE A 47 4.64 12.39 -0.50
CA PHE A 47 4.70 10.94 -0.74
C PHE A 47 5.47 10.20 0.35
N ASP A 48 6.52 10.78 0.91
CA ASP A 48 7.25 10.24 2.05
C ASP A 48 6.32 10.14 3.27
N ALA A 49 5.50 11.16 3.55
CA ALA A 49 4.53 11.14 4.64
C ALA A 49 3.42 10.10 4.41
N LEU A 50 2.90 10.01 3.19
CA LEU A 50 1.85 9.06 2.84
C LEU A 50 2.36 7.61 2.96
N SER A 51 3.46 7.29 2.27
CA SER A 51 4.09 5.97 2.32
C SER A 51 4.57 5.57 3.72
N SER A 52 4.85 6.53 4.60
CA SER A 52 5.28 6.27 5.98
C SER A 52 4.26 5.48 6.80
N ILE A 53 2.96 5.53 6.42
CA ILE A 53 1.89 4.76 7.08
C ILE A 53 2.23 3.27 7.08
N VAL A 54 2.70 2.75 5.94
CA VAL A 54 3.07 1.34 5.77
C VAL A 54 4.56 1.11 6.00
N LEU A 55 5.43 2.04 5.55
CA LEU A 55 6.88 1.85 5.63
C LEU A 55 7.43 1.95 7.05
N ASN A 56 6.92 2.85 7.90
CA ASN A 56 7.49 3.02 9.25
C ASN A 56 7.33 1.77 10.14
N PRO A 57 6.16 1.11 10.18
CA PRO A 57 6.04 -0.17 10.89
C PRO A 57 7.03 -1.23 10.39
N ILE A 58 7.24 -1.31 9.07
CA ILE A 58 8.14 -2.31 8.46
C ILE A 58 9.61 -1.99 8.80
N ARG A 59 10.02 -0.73 8.69
CA ARG A 59 11.38 -0.26 9.03
C ARG A 59 11.77 -0.48 10.49
N ARG A 60 10.79 -0.62 11.40
CA ARG A 60 11.06 -0.98 12.80
C ARG A 60 11.51 -2.43 12.97
N VAL A 61 11.11 -3.30 12.04
CA VAL A 61 11.42 -4.74 12.08
C VAL A 61 12.55 -5.08 11.11
N VAL A 62 12.58 -4.41 9.96
CA VAL A 62 13.55 -4.65 8.89
C VAL A 62 14.65 -3.59 9.00
N PRO A 63 15.86 -3.95 9.45
CA PRO A 63 16.98 -3.03 9.42
C PRO A 63 17.41 -2.75 7.96
N PRO A 64 17.92 -1.54 7.67
CA PRO A 64 18.48 -1.24 6.35
C PRO A 64 19.65 -2.17 6.02
N ILE A 65 19.73 -2.65 4.78
CA ILE A 65 20.83 -3.49 4.31
C ILE A 65 21.85 -2.59 3.61
N GLY A 66 22.91 -2.24 4.34
CA GLY A 66 23.92 -1.29 3.86
C GLY A 66 23.32 0.12 3.70
N SER A 67 23.46 0.70 2.51
CA SER A 67 22.89 2.02 2.17
C SER A 67 21.50 1.95 1.51
N VAL A 68 20.97 0.75 1.28
CA VAL A 68 19.71 0.56 0.54
C VAL A 68 18.59 0.16 1.51
N ASP A 69 17.50 0.91 1.47
CA ASP A 69 16.27 0.57 2.17
C ASP A 69 15.46 -0.45 1.36
N ILE A 70 15.37 -1.68 1.86
CA ILE A 70 14.59 -2.77 1.24
C ILE A 70 13.11 -2.77 1.68
N SER A 71 12.74 -1.93 2.66
CA SER A 71 11.38 -1.85 3.20
C SER A 71 10.32 -1.56 2.14
N PRO A 72 10.57 -0.71 1.10
CA PRO A 72 9.61 -0.49 0.01
C PRO A 72 9.23 -1.78 -0.73
N MET A 73 10.18 -2.67 -1.02
CA MET A 73 9.89 -3.93 -1.71
C MET A 73 9.03 -4.85 -0.84
N ILE A 74 9.39 -4.97 0.44
CA ILE A 74 8.63 -5.78 1.40
C ILE A 74 7.20 -5.24 1.55
N ALA A 75 7.06 -3.92 1.69
CA ALA A 75 5.76 -3.26 1.79
C ALA A 75 4.88 -3.54 0.56
N ILE A 76 5.43 -3.38 -0.64
CA ILE A 76 4.71 -3.64 -1.90
C ILE A 76 4.26 -5.11 -1.96
N PHE A 77 5.12 -6.07 -1.61
CA PHE A 77 4.74 -7.49 -1.64
C PHE A 77 3.64 -7.82 -0.61
N ILE A 78 3.70 -7.25 0.59
CA ILE A 78 2.64 -7.40 1.59
C ILE A 78 1.33 -6.81 1.07
N LEU A 79 1.37 -5.60 0.51
CA LEU A 79 0.20 -4.93 -0.05
C LEU A 79 -0.41 -5.70 -1.23
N MET A 80 0.42 -6.22 -2.14
CA MET A 80 -0.01 -7.09 -3.24
C MET A 80 -0.65 -8.38 -2.72
N PHE A 81 -0.07 -8.99 -1.69
CA PHE A 81 -0.66 -10.16 -1.04
C PHE A 81 -2.01 -9.83 -0.42
N LEU A 82 -2.14 -8.70 0.30
CA LEU A 82 -3.41 -8.28 0.89
C LEU A 82 -4.48 -8.00 -0.17
N ASP A 83 -4.12 -7.39 -1.30
CA ASP A 83 -5.06 -7.22 -2.41
C ASP A 83 -5.48 -8.56 -3.02
N GLY A 84 -4.52 -9.44 -3.28
CA GLY A 84 -4.79 -10.75 -3.90
C GLY A 84 -5.54 -11.72 -3.00
N PHE A 85 -5.29 -11.69 -1.68
CA PHE A 85 -5.89 -12.59 -0.72
C PHE A 85 -7.12 -11.97 -0.05
N LEU A 86 -6.93 -10.92 0.75
CA LEU A 86 -7.99 -10.35 1.57
C LEU A 86 -9.07 -9.66 0.73
N VAL A 87 -8.67 -8.76 -0.17
CA VAL A 87 -9.62 -8.00 -0.98
C VAL A 87 -10.38 -8.90 -1.95
N GLN A 88 -9.69 -9.82 -2.65
CA GLN A 88 -10.37 -10.77 -3.54
C GLN A 88 -11.36 -11.65 -2.76
N THR A 89 -10.99 -12.12 -1.57
CA THR A 89 -11.91 -12.89 -0.73
C THR A 89 -13.19 -12.11 -0.41
N LEU A 90 -13.08 -10.80 -0.12
CA LEU A 90 -14.25 -9.96 0.13
C LEU A 90 -15.15 -9.82 -1.11
N PHE A 91 -14.55 -9.69 -2.30
CA PHE A 91 -15.31 -9.67 -3.56
C PHE A 91 -16.00 -11.01 -3.84
N ASP A 92 -15.30 -12.13 -3.65
CA ASP A 92 -15.85 -13.47 -3.86
C ASP A 92 -17.01 -13.74 -2.90
N LEU A 93 -16.86 -13.36 -1.63
CA LEU A 93 -17.95 -13.45 -0.65
C LEU A 93 -19.13 -12.57 -1.03
N ALA A 94 -18.89 -11.35 -1.53
CA ALA A 94 -19.96 -10.48 -2.01
C ALA A 94 -20.75 -11.12 -3.17
N VAL A 95 -20.06 -11.72 -4.13
CA VAL A 95 -20.69 -12.41 -5.29
C VAL A 95 -21.45 -13.66 -4.85
N ARG A 96 -20.96 -14.41 -3.86
CA ARG A 96 -21.67 -15.60 -3.34
C ARG A 96 -22.93 -15.25 -2.55
N LEU A 97 -22.99 -14.04 -1.97
CA LEU A 97 -24.10 -13.59 -1.13
C LEU A 97 -25.15 -12.78 -1.89
N SER A 98 -24.88 -12.35 -3.13
CA SER A 98 -25.85 -11.66 -3.99
C SER A 98 -26.89 -12.64 -4.50
#